data_AF-Q3KJ55-F1
#
_entry.id   AF-Q3KJ55-F1
#
_cell.length_a   1.000
_cell.length_b   1.000
_cell.length_c   1.000
_cell.angle_alpha   90.00
_cell.angle_beta   90.00
_cell.angle_gamma   90.00
#
_symmetry.space_group_name_H-M   'P 1'
#
loop_
_entity.id
_entity.type
_entity.pdbx_description
1 polymer ?
#
loop_
_entity_poly.entity_id
_entity_poly.type
_entity_poly.pdbx_seq_one_letter_code
_entity_poly.pdbx_strand_id
1 'polypeptide(L)'
;MRRPIISLLCLLSSYQIVASEGRTEQARQNLKNYGLSHCILAPFKEHSAMKKDIELSAGAYSFMGKGLHTIVQNEDTLEVTHDPYAETEKHMADAYLKTSSTSKQAGKNIVFYSCLEIYNSPEFDAFIKSQDRYLQN
;
A
#
# COMPACT_ATOMS: atom_id res chain seq x y z
N MET A 1 -45.42 -6.27 -31.80
CA MET A 1 -44.35 -5.32 -31.39
C MET A 1 -43.98 -5.60 -29.93
N ARG A 2 -42.97 -6.44 -29.68
CA ARG A 2 -42.47 -6.76 -28.34
C ARG A 2 -41.10 -6.09 -28.16
N ARG A 3 -40.98 -5.27 -27.13
CA ARG A 3 -39.86 -4.34 -26.85
C ARG A 3 -38.56 -5.08 -26.49
N PRO A 4 -37.38 -4.63 -26.93
CA PRO A 4 -36.09 -5.16 -26.49
C PRO A 4 -35.69 -4.45 -25.18
N ILE A 5 -36.22 -4.87 -24.04
CA ILE A 5 -35.83 -4.32 -22.72
C ILE A 5 -34.71 -5.16 -22.06
N ILE A 6 -34.39 -6.34 -22.61
CA ILE A 6 -33.48 -7.29 -21.96
C ILE A 6 -31.99 -6.94 -22.18
N SER A 7 -31.63 -6.20 -23.24
CA SER A 7 -30.23 -5.91 -23.56
C SER A 7 -29.59 -4.79 -22.73
N LEU A 8 -30.37 -4.00 -21.97
CA LEU A 8 -29.84 -2.87 -21.19
C LEU A 8 -29.37 -3.27 -19.78
N LEU A 9 -29.88 -4.38 -19.23
CA LEU A 9 -29.54 -4.84 -17.87
C LEU A 9 -28.16 -5.52 -17.79
N CYS A 10 -27.69 -6.17 -18.85
CA CYS A 10 -26.38 -6.84 -18.85
C CYS A 10 -25.19 -5.88 -18.91
N LEU A 11 -25.39 -4.64 -19.37
CA LEU A 11 -24.31 -3.65 -19.42
C LEU A 11 -24.00 -3.07 -18.03
N LEU A 12 -25.01 -2.87 -17.19
CA LEU A 12 -24.87 -2.25 -15.87
C LEU A 12 -24.10 -3.13 -14.87
N SER A 13 -24.24 -4.45 -14.94
CA SER A 13 -23.54 -5.39 -14.06
C SER A 13 -22.02 -5.45 -14.34
N SER A 14 -21.61 -5.33 -15.61
CA SER A 14 -20.18 -5.32 -15.97
C SER A 14 -19.45 -4.06 -15.47
N TYR A 15 -20.12 -2.90 -15.42
CA TYR A 15 -19.53 -1.66 -14.92
C TYR A 15 -19.19 -1.70 -13.43
N GLN A 16 -20.03 -2.36 -12.61
CA GLN A 16 -19.78 -2.43 -11.17
C GLN A 16 -18.57 -3.30 -10.82
N ILE A 17 -18.33 -4.37 -11.59
CA ILE A 17 -17.18 -5.26 -11.40
C ILE A 17 -15.88 -4.51 -11.73
N VAL A 18 -15.82 -3.82 -12.88
CA VAL A 18 -14.64 -3.05 -13.30
C VAL A 18 -14.32 -1.90 -12.35
N ALA A 19 -15.34 -1.20 -11.82
CA ALA A 19 -15.14 -0.13 -10.85
C ALA A 19 -14.58 -0.65 -9.51
N SER A 20 -15.07 -1.80 -9.04
CA SER A 20 -14.60 -2.45 -7.81
C SER A 20 -13.15 -2.95 -7.94
N GLU A 21 -12.81 -3.55 -9.07
CA GLU A 21 -11.44 -3.97 -9.38
C GLU A 21 -10.49 -2.76 -9.44
N GLY A 22 -10.91 -1.67 -10.08
CA GLY A 22 -10.14 -0.43 -10.13
C GLY A 22 -9.88 0.19 -8.74
N ARG A 23 -10.89 0.19 -7.85
CA ARG A 23 -10.74 0.68 -6.46
C ARG A 23 -9.82 -0.22 -5.64
N THR A 24 -9.94 -1.54 -5.80
CA THR A 24 -9.08 -2.51 -5.11
C THR A 24 -7.63 -2.33 -5.54
N GLU A 25 -7.37 -2.22 -6.83
CA GLU A 25 -6.00 -2.00 -7.33
C GLU A 25 -5.44 -0.67 -6.86
N GLN A 26 -6.24 0.41 -6.88
CA GLN A 26 -5.83 1.69 -6.32
C GLN A 26 -5.47 1.59 -4.84
N ALA A 27 -6.25 0.85 -4.05
CA ALA A 27 -6.00 0.67 -2.63
C ALA A 27 -4.67 -0.06 -2.37
N ARG A 28 -4.41 -1.12 -3.13
CA ARG A 28 -3.14 -1.86 -3.09
C ARG A 28 -1.97 -0.95 -3.45
N GLN A 29 -2.08 -0.18 -4.54
CA GLN A 29 -1.03 0.75 -4.95
C GLN A 29 -0.77 1.83 -3.90
N ASN A 30 -1.82 2.40 -3.29
CA ASN A 30 -1.66 3.35 -2.20
C ASN A 30 -0.92 2.73 -1.02
N LEU A 31 -1.27 1.49 -0.62
CA LEU A 31 -0.61 0.80 0.48
C LEU A 31 0.85 0.43 0.14
N LYS A 32 1.14 0.02 -1.10
CA LYS A 32 2.51 -0.18 -1.58
C LYS A 32 3.35 1.10 -1.51
N ASN A 33 2.78 2.23 -1.96
CA ASN A 33 3.45 3.54 -1.94
C ASN A 33 3.68 4.06 -0.53
N TYR A 34 2.75 3.77 0.39
CA TYR A 34 2.92 4.01 1.82
C TYR A 34 4.15 3.24 2.34
N GLY A 35 4.18 1.92 2.13
CA GLY A 35 5.31 1.08 2.52
C GLY A 35 6.64 1.52 1.91
N LEU A 36 6.67 1.89 0.62
CA LEU A 36 7.88 2.38 -0.06
C LEU A 36 8.41 3.66 0.59
N SER A 37 7.53 4.61 0.87
CA SER A 37 7.91 5.87 1.52
C SER A 37 8.56 5.62 2.88
N HIS A 38 7.97 4.74 3.71
CA HIS A 38 8.52 4.39 5.02
C HIS A 38 9.83 3.58 4.92
N CYS A 39 9.94 2.65 3.97
CA CYS A 39 11.19 1.92 3.72
C CYS A 39 12.34 2.88 3.41
N ILE A 40 12.10 3.87 2.52
CA ILE A 40 13.11 4.85 2.15
C ILE A 40 13.47 5.72 3.34
N LEU A 41 12.50 6.15 4.15
CA LEU A 41 12.72 7.03 5.30
C LEU A 41 13.52 6.39 6.44
N ALA A 42 13.32 5.09 6.71
CA ALA A 42 13.82 4.40 7.89
C ALA A 42 15.31 4.63 8.22
N PRO A 43 16.26 4.58 7.26
CA PRO A 43 17.67 4.82 7.55
C PRO A 43 18.08 6.30 7.61
N PHE A 44 17.27 7.24 7.09
CA PHE A 44 17.62 8.67 7.05
C PHE A 44 17.12 9.41 8.29
N LYS A 45 17.99 9.54 9.31
CA LYS A 45 17.66 10.21 10.57
C LYS A 45 17.77 11.74 10.52
N GLU A 46 18.48 12.28 9.54
CA GLU A 46 18.72 13.70 9.40
C GLU A 46 17.49 14.46 8.90
N HIS A 47 17.23 15.64 9.45
CA HIS A 47 16.19 16.52 8.92
C HIS A 47 16.67 17.15 7.61
N SER A 48 16.01 16.82 6.50
CA SER A 48 16.28 17.39 5.18
C SER A 48 14.97 17.70 4.46
N ALA A 49 15.02 18.60 3.46
CA ALA A 49 13.86 18.88 2.61
C ALA A 49 13.35 17.60 1.93
N MET A 50 14.27 16.72 1.50
CA MET A 50 13.96 15.42 0.91
C MET A 50 13.21 14.52 1.90
N LYS A 51 13.72 14.37 3.13
CA LYS A 51 13.05 13.58 4.16
C LYS A 51 11.65 14.10 4.42
N LYS A 52 11.50 15.43 4.53
CA LYS A 52 10.20 16.06 4.79
C LYS A 52 9.21 15.83 3.67
N ASP A 53 9.65 15.89 2.42
CA ASP A 53 8.80 15.64 1.26
C ASP A 53 8.32 14.18 1.21
N ILE A 54 9.21 13.21 1.50
CA ILE A 54 8.83 11.80 1.56
C ILE A 54 7.88 11.51 2.73
N GLU A 55 8.05 12.18 3.88
CA GLU A 55 7.08 12.11 5.00
C GLU A 55 5.70 12.62 4.59
N LEU A 56 5.64 13.71 3.81
CA LEU A 56 4.36 14.22 3.28
C LEU A 56 3.73 13.24 2.31
N SER A 57 4.53 12.59 1.46
CA SER A 57 4.09 11.52 0.57
C SER A 57 3.53 10.32 1.35
N ALA A 58 4.23 9.86 2.39
CA ALA A 58 3.75 8.82 3.29
C ALA A 58 2.40 9.20 3.92
N GLY A 59 2.28 10.41 4.46
CA GLY A 59 1.02 10.94 4.99
C GLY A 59 -0.10 10.96 3.94
N ALA A 60 0.20 11.32 2.69
CA ALA A 60 -0.77 11.32 1.61
C ALA A 60 -1.29 9.91 1.23
N TYR A 61 -0.50 8.86 1.44
CA TYR A 61 -0.92 7.46 1.22
C TYR A 61 -1.52 6.79 2.46
N SER A 62 -1.39 7.41 3.65
CA SER A 62 -1.93 6.90 4.91
C SER A 62 -3.46 6.85 4.95
N PHE A 63 -4.01 6.24 6.01
CA PHE A 63 -5.45 6.25 6.32
C PHE A 63 -6.06 7.65 6.32
N MET A 64 -5.35 8.66 6.84
CA MET A 64 -5.82 10.05 6.88
C MET A 64 -5.70 10.80 5.54
N GLY A 65 -5.04 10.18 4.55
CA GLY A 65 -4.86 10.71 3.21
C GLY A 65 -5.77 10.03 2.19
N LYS A 66 -5.15 9.46 1.16
CA LYS A 66 -5.81 8.71 0.08
C LYS A 66 -5.91 7.22 0.37
N GLY A 67 -5.54 6.79 1.57
CA GLY A 67 -5.61 5.41 2.00
C GLY A 67 -7.03 4.85 1.93
N LEU A 68 -7.17 3.65 1.38
CA LEU A 68 -8.47 2.97 1.18
C LEU A 68 -8.64 1.73 2.07
N HIS A 69 -7.65 1.43 2.91
CA HIS A 69 -7.72 0.36 3.90
C HIS A 69 -8.23 0.95 5.22
N THR A 70 -8.99 0.17 5.98
CA THR A 70 -9.58 0.58 7.26
C THR A 70 -8.71 0.07 8.41
N ILE A 71 -8.53 0.90 9.43
CA ILE A 71 -7.97 0.47 10.72
C ILE A 71 -9.09 -0.18 11.51
N VAL A 72 -8.93 -1.45 11.86
CA VAL A 72 -9.93 -2.21 12.61
C VAL A 72 -9.70 -2.00 14.10
N GLN A 73 -10.76 -1.62 14.79
CA GLN A 73 -10.76 -1.43 16.24
C GLN A 73 -11.82 -2.31 16.88
N ASN A 74 -11.58 -2.73 18.12
CA ASN A 74 -12.61 -3.30 18.96
C ASN A 74 -13.59 -2.18 19.34
N GLU A 75 -14.89 -2.37 19.11
CA GLU A 75 -15.91 -1.34 19.33
C GLU A 75 -16.11 -1.00 20.82
N ASP A 76 -15.88 -1.96 21.71
CA ASP A 76 -16.07 -1.81 23.16
C ASP A 76 -14.84 -1.18 23.85
N THR A 77 -13.63 -1.57 23.43
CA THR A 77 -12.37 -1.12 24.06
C THR A 77 -11.67 0.00 23.30
N LEU A 78 -12.06 0.27 22.05
CA LEU A 78 -11.39 1.16 21.09
C LEU A 78 -9.95 0.76 20.76
N GLU A 79 -9.52 -0.44 21.16
CA GLU A 79 -8.18 -0.95 20.85
C GLU A 79 -8.08 -1.31 19.37
N VAL A 80 -6.98 -0.88 18.73
CA VAL A 80 -6.66 -1.28 17.36
C VAL A 80 -6.34 -2.77 17.33
N THR A 81 -7.18 -3.54 16.63
CA THR A 81 -7.00 -4.98 16.46
C THR A 81 -6.24 -5.30 15.17
N HIS A 82 -6.33 -4.44 14.15
CA HIS A 82 -5.55 -4.56 12.92
C HIS A 82 -5.34 -3.21 12.24
N ASP A 83 -4.10 -2.88 11.90
CA ASP A 83 -3.76 -1.69 11.12
C ASP A 83 -2.96 -2.10 9.87
N PRO A 84 -3.59 -2.07 8.67
CA PRO A 84 -2.91 -2.42 7.43
C PRO A 84 -1.67 -1.56 7.14
N TYR A 85 -1.64 -0.31 7.61
CA TYR A 85 -0.53 0.61 7.40
C TYR A 85 0.66 0.23 8.29
N ALA A 86 0.42 0.01 9.57
CA ALA A 86 1.46 -0.42 10.52
C ALA A 86 2.03 -1.80 10.14
N GLU A 87 1.18 -2.75 9.73
CA GLU A 87 1.62 -4.07 9.24
C GLU A 87 2.47 -3.93 7.97
N THR A 88 2.13 -2.99 7.08
CA THR A 88 2.91 -2.73 5.86
C THR A 88 4.29 -2.16 6.18
N GLU A 89 4.38 -1.22 7.11
CA GLU A 89 5.68 -0.69 7.57
C GLU A 89 6.55 -1.79 8.16
N LYS A 90 5.97 -2.62 9.02
CA LYS A 90 6.66 -3.75 9.63
C LYS A 90 7.17 -4.73 8.58
N HIS A 91 6.32 -5.11 7.62
CA HIS A 91 6.71 -6.01 6.53
C HIS A 91 7.88 -5.44 5.72
N MET A 92 7.82 -4.15 5.36
CA MET A 92 8.89 -3.48 4.63
C MET A 92 10.19 -3.41 5.44
N ALA A 93 10.12 -3.09 6.73
CA ALA A 93 11.28 -3.06 7.61
C ALA A 93 11.93 -4.44 7.74
N ASP A 94 11.13 -5.49 7.96
CA ASP A 94 11.61 -6.87 8.08
C ASP A 94 12.24 -7.38 6.77
N ALA A 95 11.66 -7.01 5.63
CA ALA A 95 12.21 -7.33 4.31
C ALA A 95 13.52 -6.56 4.05
N TYR A 96 13.58 -5.28 4.43
CA TYR A 96 14.77 -4.44 4.27
C TYR A 96 15.98 -4.97 5.04
N LEU A 97 15.77 -5.55 6.22
CA LEU A 97 16.84 -6.20 6.97
C LEU A 97 17.41 -7.45 6.27
N LYS A 98 16.63 -8.08 5.38
CA LYS A 98 17.02 -9.30 4.65
C LYS A 98 17.56 -8.98 3.26
N THR A 99 17.17 -7.86 2.68
CA THR A 99 17.61 -7.41 1.35
C THR A 99 18.96 -6.69 1.46
N SER A 100 20.04 -7.36 1.06
CA SER A 100 21.37 -6.75 0.98
C SER A 100 21.67 -6.32 -0.45
N SER A 101 21.40 -5.07 -0.77
CA SER A 101 21.75 -4.47 -2.07
C SER A 101 22.91 -3.50 -1.92
N THR A 102 24.02 -4.06 -1.42
CA THR A 102 25.25 -3.31 -1.16
C THR A 102 25.93 -2.94 -2.47
N SER A 103 26.16 -1.64 -2.66
CA SER A 103 26.98 -1.14 -3.77
C SER A 103 28.41 -1.69 -3.66
N LYS A 104 28.88 -2.38 -4.71
CA LYS A 104 30.27 -2.83 -4.80
C LYS A 104 31.28 -1.67 -4.77
N GLN A 105 30.88 -0.50 -5.25
CA GLN A 105 31.74 0.69 -5.31
C GLN A 105 31.73 1.48 -4.00
N ALA A 106 30.56 1.63 -3.36
CA ALA A 106 30.43 2.45 -2.14
C ALA A 106 30.56 1.64 -0.83
N GLY A 107 30.51 0.31 -0.90
CA GLY A 107 30.54 -0.57 0.28
C GLY A 107 29.35 -0.37 1.23
N LYS A 108 28.26 0.24 0.75
CA LYS A 108 27.07 0.60 1.53
C LYS A 108 25.80 0.12 0.84
N ASN A 109 24.79 -0.19 1.64
CA ASN A 109 23.48 -0.53 1.11
C ASN A 109 22.88 0.65 0.35
N ILE A 110 22.38 0.39 -0.87
CA ILE A 110 21.70 1.41 -1.67
C ILE A 110 20.24 1.40 -1.22
N VAL A 111 19.89 2.25 -0.25
CA VAL A 111 18.57 2.28 0.40
C VAL A 111 17.43 2.27 -0.62
N PHE A 112 17.43 3.24 -1.52
CA PHE A 112 16.35 3.42 -2.50
C PHE A 112 16.18 2.19 -3.40
N TYR A 113 17.29 1.63 -3.88
CA TYR A 113 17.29 0.44 -4.71
C TYR A 113 16.77 -0.79 -3.94
N SER A 114 17.22 -0.98 -2.71
CA SER A 114 16.76 -2.09 -1.84
C SER A 114 15.24 -2.01 -1.61
N CYS A 115 14.72 -0.81 -1.33
CA CYS A 115 13.29 -0.60 -1.15
C CYS A 115 12.49 -0.85 -2.43
N LEU A 116 13.04 -0.50 -3.60
CA LEU A 116 12.42 -0.83 -4.88
C LEU A 116 12.45 -2.34 -5.18
N GLU A 117 13.49 -3.06 -4.79
CA GLU A 117 13.51 -4.52 -4.94
C GLU A 117 12.40 -5.17 -4.11
N ILE A 118 12.22 -4.72 -2.87
CA ILE A 118 11.12 -5.21 -2.01
C ILE A 118 9.76 -4.81 -2.58
N TYR A 119 9.60 -3.55 -2.99
CA TYR A 119 8.35 -3.03 -3.59
C TYR A 119 7.88 -3.86 -4.80
N ASN A 120 8.82 -4.36 -5.60
CA ASN A 120 8.55 -5.16 -6.79
C ASN A 120 8.58 -6.68 -6.53
N SER A 121 8.81 -7.11 -5.29
CA SER A 121 8.90 -8.53 -4.95
C SER A 121 7.51 -9.21 -4.98
N PRO A 122 7.43 -10.48 -5.42
CA PRO A 122 6.21 -11.27 -5.32
C PRO A 122 5.71 -11.43 -3.88
N GLU A 123 6.63 -11.52 -2.92
CA GLU A 123 6.32 -11.67 -1.49
C GLU A 123 5.58 -10.45 -0.97
N PHE A 124 6.04 -9.24 -1.30
CA PHE A 124 5.37 -8.01 -0.90
C PHE A 124 4.03 -7.85 -1.61
N ASP A 125 3.93 -8.22 -2.89
CA ASP A 125 2.66 -8.21 -3.63
C ASP A 125 1.61 -9.14 -2.99
N ALA A 126 2.02 -10.36 -2.62
CA ALA A 126 1.17 -11.31 -1.92
C ALA A 126 0.73 -10.79 -0.55
N PHE A 127 1.66 -10.18 0.20
CA PHE A 127 1.34 -9.52 1.47
C PHE A 127 0.31 -8.40 1.29
N ILE A 128 0.48 -7.52 0.30
CA ILE A 128 -0.46 -6.42 0.05
C ILE A 128 -1.85 -6.93 -0.29
N LYS A 129 -1.96 -7.96 -1.15
CA LYS A 129 -3.25 -8.61 -1.46
C LYS A 129 -3.92 -9.21 -0.23
N SER A 130 -3.17 -9.69 0.76
CA SER A 130 -3.75 -10.18 2.01
C SER A 130 -4.46 -9.09 2.83
N GLN A 131 -4.15 -7.82 2.57
CA GLN A 131 -4.78 -6.67 3.23
C GLN A 131 -6.12 -6.27 2.59
N ASP A 132 -6.49 -6.82 1.42
CA ASP A 132 -7.75 -6.51 0.73
C ASP A 132 -8.99 -6.77 1.60
N ARG A 133 -8.88 -7.67 2.59
CA ARG A 133 -9.94 -7.94 3.56
C ARG A 133 -10.30 -6.75 4.45
N TYR A 134 -9.49 -5.69 4.43
CA TYR A 134 -9.66 -4.47 5.23
C TYR A 134 -10.02 -3.26 4.37
N LEU A 135 -10.42 -3.44 3.11
CA LEU A 135 -10.83 -2.34 2.25
C LEU A 135 -12.10 -1.66 2.78
N GLN A 136 -12.14 -0.33 2.65
CA GLN A 136 -13.35 0.45 2.90
C GLN A 136 -14.40 0.10 1.83
N ASN A 137 -15.54 -0.42 2.28
CA ASN A 137 -16.73 -0.65 1.46
C ASN A 137 -17.24 0.65 0.82
#